data_AF-A2FU69-F1
#
_entry.id   AF-A2FU69-F1
#
_cell.length_a   1.000
_cell.length_b   1.000
_cell.length_c   1.000
_cell.angle_alpha   90.00
_cell.angle_beta   90.00
_cell.angle_gamma   90.00
#
_symmetry.space_group_name_H-M   'P 1'
#
loop_
_entity.id
_entity.type
_entity.pdbx_description
1 polymer ?
#
loop_
_entity_poly.entity_id
_entity_poly.type
_entity_poly.pdbx_seq_one_letter_code
_entity_poly.pdbx_strand_id
1 'polypeptide(L)'
;MGENGVIYMNSRDLQSLISTCSFENSSNTGAGWSIYIEKGESVLRKICSIGSESSSFGPFSFLQVTDSNRINIVSQSSICYSNRGIKKGQATIGLNSGKIEFDHNNLTNNYADYYSALWMGGASLSAANIDFSSFDKNDGNSMLCDTSIPAKFKNSLITNNKIIEPFVYSGMIIVELKNEMTFDNCHISSNDQGYDSLFGTSSQFDSIVIANSYILNTSTLYSGEGRFSYKNTTINLVLSLDPAKLCSYEVVIINPGSMKSFKSKMFFSMTETFLN
;
A
#
# COMPACT_ATOMS: atom_id res chain seq x y z
N MET A 1 11.42 -4.13 23.98
CA MET A 1 10.88 -3.46 22.78
C MET A 1 11.49 -2.07 22.76
N GLY A 2 12.15 -1.70 21.65
CA GLY A 2 12.79 -0.39 21.51
C GLY A 2 11.79 0.68 21.10
N GLU A 3 12.24 1.93 21.01
CA GLU A 3 11.39 3.08 20.60
C GLU A 3 11.37 3.29 19.08
N ASN A 4 12.22 2.58 18.32
CA ASN A 4 12.43 2.82 16.88
C ASN A 4 12.59 1.47 16.16
N GLY A 5 11.53 0.95 15.50
CA GLY A 5 11.54 -0.30 14.71
C GLY A 5 12.05 -1.58 15.42
N VAL A 6 11.96 -2.71 14.73
CA VAL A 6 12.87 -3.86 14.99
C VAL A 6 14.20 -3.60 14.28
N ILE A 7 14.13 -3.02 13.08
CA ILE A 7 15.27 -2.46 12.35
C ILE A 7 15.12 -0.94 12.33
N TYR A 8 16.15 -0.23 12.80
CA TYR A 8 16.22 1.24 12.73
C TYR A 8 17.49 1.67 12.02
N MET A 9 17.36 2.57 11.04
CA MET A 9 18.47 3.12 10.28
C MET A 9 18.35 4.64 10.14
N ASN A 10 19.39 5.36 10.51
CA ASN A 10 19.44 6.83 10.50
C ASN A 10 20.80 7.36 10.06
N SER A 11 21.20 7.05 8.83
CA SER A 11 22.42 7.62 8.24
C SER A 11 22.17 8.03 6.80
N ARG A 12 22.61 9.23 6.42
CA ARG A 12 22.52 9.68 5.03
C ARG A 12 23.45 8.91 4.10
N ASP A 13 24.52 8.29 4.56
CA ASP A 13 25.44 7.60 3.64
C ASP A 13 25.10 6.10 3.51
N LEU A 14 24.03 5.67 4.18
CA LEU A 14 23.61 4.29 4.21
C LEU A 14 22.87 3.91 2.92
N GLN A 15 23.26 2.77 2.36
CA GLN A 15 22.54 2.05 1.32
C GLN A 15 22.19 0.68 1.91
N SER A 16 20.91 0.41 2.07
CA SER A 16 20.42 -0.80 2.73
C SER A 16 19.69 -1.73 1.79
N LEU A 17 19.98 -3.02 1.95
CA LEU A 17 19.17 -4.10 1.43
C LEU A 17 18.65 -4.92 2.63
N ILE A 18 17.34 -4.87 2.84
CA ILE A 18 16.65 -5.78 3.78
C ILE A 18 15.91 -6.77 2.91
N SER A 19 16.27 -8.05 2.98
CA SER A 19 15.64 -9.04 2.12
C SER A 19 15.42 -10.38 2.80
N THR A 20 14.31 -11.03 2.40
CA THR A 20 13.94 -12.37 2.87
C THR A 20 13.81 -12.39 4.40
N CYS A 21 13.17 -11.36 4.93
CA CYS A 21 12.93 -11.21 6.37
C CYS A 21 11.46 -11.52 6.69
N SER A 22 11.24 -11.96 7.91
CA SER A 22 9.90 -12.17 8.46
C SER A 22 9.79 -11.52 9.82
N PHE A 23 8.71 -10.76 10.01
CA PHE A 23 8.40 -10.07 11.25
C PHE A 23 7.05 -10.57 11.74
N GLU A 24 7.05 -11.26 12.88
CA GLU A 24 5.86 -11.83 13.48
C GLU A 24 5.58 -11.10 14.79
N ASN A 25 4.37 -10.56 14.93
CA ASN A 25 3.87 -9.92 16.15
C ASN A 25 4.85 -8.88 16.74
N SER A 26 5.54 -8.15 15.88
CA SER A 26 6.48 -7.11 16.33
C SER A 26 5.68 -5.94 16.90
N SER A 27 5.97 -5.52 18.12
CA SER A 27 5.30 -4.37 18.73
C SER A 27 6.29 -3.32 19.21
N ASN A 28 5.96 -2.06 18.95
CA ASN A 28 6.78 -0.90 19.27
C ASN A 28 5.89 0.25 19.80
N THR A 29 6.46 1.12 20.63
CA THR A 29 5.79 2.30 21.20
C THR A 29 6.12 3.61 20.47
N GLY A 30 7.03 3.60 19.49
CA GLY A 30 7.42 4.77 18.70
C GLY A 30 7.13 4.64 17.19
N ALA A 31 7.86 5.39 16.36
CA ALA A 31 7.59 5.52 14.91
C ALA A 31 8.29 4.42 14.10
N GLY A 32 7.54 3.79 13.18
CA GLY A 32 7.98 2.67 12.35
C GLY A 32 8.16 1.38 13.16
N TRP A 33 7.35 0.36 12.90
CA TRP A 33 7.14 -0.69 13.90
C TRP A 33 8.03 -1.90 13.67
N SER A 34 8.03 -2.45 12.46
CA SER A 34 8.96 -3.53 12.09
C SER A 34 10.26 -2.97 11.52
N ILE A 35 10.15 -2.01 10.60
CA ILE A 35 11.29 -1.37 9.95
C ILE A 35 11.06 0.14 9.98
N TYR A 36 12.07 0.88 10.46
CA TYR A 36 12.11 2.33 10.40
C TYR A 36 13.42 2.79 9.75
N ILE A 37 13.31 3.40 8.58
CA ILE A 37 14.44 4.02 7.87
C ILE A 37 14.16 5.52 7.84
N GLU A 38 15.00 6.32 8.50
CA GLU A 38 14.86 7.78 8.60
C GLU A 38 15.71 8.54 7.57
N LYS A 39 16.85 7.94 7.20
CA LYS A 39 17.83 8.47 6.24
C LYS A 39 18.52 7.30 5.54
N GLY A 40 19.03 7.53 4.33
CA GLY A 40 19.71 6.50 3.54
C GLY A 40 18.89 6.09 2.31
N GLU A 41 19.47 5.26 1.45
CA GLU A 41 18.73 4.55 0.40
C GLU A 41 18.30 3.17 0.93
N SER A 42 17.17 2.68 0.43
CA SER A 42 16.63 1.40 0.89
C SER A 42 15.98 0.57 -0.20
N VAL A 43 16.27 -0.72 -0.16
CA VAL A 43 15.57 -1.76 -0.90
C VAL A 43 15.08 -2.80 0.09
N LEU A 44 13.76 -2.89 0.21
CA LEU A 44 13.06 -3.94 0.94
C LEU A 44 12.53 -4.93 -0.08
N ARG A 45 12.93 -6.20 0.05
CA ARG A 45 12.55 -7.23 -0.92
C ARG A 45 12.19 -8.53 -0.25
N LYS A 46 11.04 -9.12 -0.59
CA LYS A 46 10.58 -10.39 0.02
C LYS A 46 10.45 -10.27 1.53
N ILE A 47 9.80 -9.20 1.99
CA ILE A 47 9.47 -9.01 3.40
C ILE A 47 8.10 -9.64 3.67
N CYS A 48 8.01 -10.49 4.67
CA CYS A 48 6.72 -10.92 5.22
C CYS A 48 6.53 -10.28 6.59
N SER A 49 5.35 -9.73 6.87
CA SER A 49 5.03 -9.21 8.18
C SER A 49 3.63 -9.62 8.56
N ILE A 50 3.49 -10.21 9.75
CA ILE A 50 2.22 -10.74 10.24
C ILE A 50 1.98 -10.21 11.65
N GLY A 51 0.85 -9.55 11.86
CA GLY A 51 0.38 -9.20 13.20
C GLY A 51 1.23 -8.17 13.94
N SER A 52 2.14 -7.44 13.28
CA SER A 52 2.87 -6.37 13.96
C SER A 52 1.93 -5.20 14.32
N GLU A 53 2.25 -4.51 15.41
CA GLU A 53 1.37 -3.51 16.03
C GLU A 53 2.17 -2.30 16.50
N SER A 54 1.49 -1.17 16.65
CA SER A 54 2.00 -0.03 17.41
C SER A 54 0.93 0.64 18.22
N SER A 55 1.36 1.17 19.35
CA SER A 55 0.55 2.02 20.22
C SER A 55 0.67 3.52 19.90
N SER A 56 1.51 3.91 18.94
CA SER A 56 1.78 5.29 18.54
C SER A 56 1.09 5.68 17.22
N PHE A 57 0.99 6.99 16.97
CA PHE A 57 0.54 7.60 15.71
C PHE A 57 1.50 7.36 14.51
N GLY A 58 2.55 6.53 14.60
CA GLY A 58 3.37 6.19 13.43
C GLY A 58 2.68 5.17 12.50
N PRO A 59 3.25 4.80 11.35
CA PRO A 59 2.74 3.69 10.53
C PRO A 59 3.48 2.35 10.76
N PHE A 60 2.75 1.23 10.63
CA PHE A 60 3.18 -0.02 9.98
C PHE A 60 4.65 -0.39 9.98
N SER A 61 5.12 -0.39 8.75
CA SER A 61 6.49 -0.15 8.36
C SER A 61 6.60 1.32 7.99
N PHE A 62 7.65 2.01 8.42
CA PHE A 62 7.89 3.39 8.03
C PHE A 62 9.20 3.53 7.28
N LEU A 63 9.12 3.83 5.99
CA LEU A 63 10.28 4.14 5.16
C LEU A 63 10.24 5.64 4.89
N GLN A 64 10.89 6.40 5.76
CA GLN A 64 11.04 7.84 5.63
C GLN A 64 12.43 8.16 5.10
N VAL A 65 12.58 8.26 3.79
CA VAL A 65 13.86 8.64 3.19
C VAL A 65 13.73 10.04 2.65
N THR A 66 14.05 10.98 3.53
CA THR A 66 13.81 12.44 3.41
C THR A 66 14.41 13.15 2.19
N ASP A 67 15.19 12.48 1.34
CA ASP A 67 15.88 13.07 0.18
C ASP A 67 15.28 12.52 -1.12
N SER A 68 14.78 13.41 -1.97
CA SER A 68 14.05 13.08 -3.20
C SER A 68 14.88 12.34 -4.26
N ASN A 69 16.21 12.40 -4.19
CA ASN A 69 17.08 11.72 -5.15
C ASN A 69 17.36 10.25 -4.79
N ARG A 70 16.95 9.81 -3.60
CA ARG A 70 17.29 8.49 -3.06
C ARG A 70 16.30 7.44 -3.45
N ILE A 71 16.80 6.22 -3.59
CA ILE A 71 16.01 5.06 -3.97
C ILE A 71 15.31 4.46 -2.75
N ASN A 72 13.99 4.28 -2.85
CA ASN A 72 13.14 3.61 -1.87
C ASN A 72 12.25 2.58 -2.56
N ILE A 73 12.69 1.32 -2.52
CA ILE A 73 11.99 0.24 -3.18
C ILE A 73 11.42 -0.68 -2.11
N VAL A 74 10.14 -1.00 -2.23
CA VAL A 74 9.51 -2.13 -1.53
C VAL A 74 9.00 -3.08 -2.60
N SER A 75 9.48 -4.31 -2.58
CA SER A 75 9.12 -5.29 -3.59
C SER A 75 8.84 -6.68 -3.05
N GLN A 76 7.96 -7.41 -3.72
CA GLN A 76 7.67 -8.82 -3.44
C GLN A 76 7.29 -9.07 -1.97
N SER A 77 6.67 -8.09 -1.31
CA SER A 77 6.45 -8.10 0.13
C SER A 77 4.99 -8.29 0.46
N SER A 78 4.71 -8.98 1.56
CA SER A 78 3.34 -9.21 2.03
C SER A 78 3.22 -8.83 3.50
N ILE A 79 2.25 -7.97 3.79
CA ILE A 79 2.01 -7.43 5.12
C ILE A 79 0.55 -7.66 5.44
N CYS A 80 0.30 -8.40 6.52
CA CYS A 80 -1.05 -8.76 6.89
C CYS A 80 -1.32 -8.77 8.39
N TYR A 81 -2.61 -8.60 8.71
CA TYR A 81 -3.11 -8.62 10.08
C TYR A 81 -2.48 -7.56 10.99
N SER A 82 -1.93 -6.49 10.41
CA SER A 82 -1.33 -5.37 11.14
C SER A 82 -2.37 -4.57 11.92
N ASN A 83 -2.04 -4.18 13.17
CA ASN A 83 -2.90 -3.41 14.12
C ASN A 83 -4.28 -3.98 14.40
N ARG A 84 -4.43 -5.30 14.39
CA ARG A 84 -5.70 -5.90 14.77
C ARG A 84 -5.87 -5.91 16.29
N GLY A 85 -6.37 -4.80 16.84
CA GLY A 85 -6.82 -4.71 18.24
C GLY A 85 -6.59 -3.34 18.87
N ILE A 86 -5.40 -2.74 18.66
CA ILE A 86 -5.06 -1.41 19.15
C ILE A 86 -5.25 -0.41 18.01
N LYS A 87 -6.39 0.30 18.05
CA LYS A 87 -6.83 1.25 17.04
C LYS A 87 -6.10 2.60 17.16
N LYS A 88 -4.79 2.65 16.89
CA LYS A 88 -4.00 3.89 16.99
C LYS A 88 -2.94 4.13 15.90
N GLY A 89 -2.83 3.23 14.92
CA GLY A 89 -1.80 3.35 13.87
C GLY A 89 -2.17 4.36 12.78
N GLN A 90 -1.19 5.10 12.24
CA GLN A 90 -1.44 6.05 11.15
C GLN A 90 -1.42 5.41 9.75
N ALA A 91 -0.52 4.48 9.43
CA ALA A 91 -0.57 3.76 8.15
C ALA A 91 -0.11 2.30 8.23
N THR A 92 -0.34 1.48 7.20
CA THR A 92 0.32 0.17 7.07
C THR A 92 1.73 0.27 6.47
N ILE A 93 1.92 1.12 5.48
CA ILE A 93 3.26 1.54 5.05
C ILE A 93 3.25 3.03 4.82
N GLY A 94 4.20 3.74 5.42
CA GLY A 94 4.50 5.12 5.04
C GLY A 94 5.76 5.17 4.18
N LEU A 95 5.66 5.84 3.03
CA LEU A 95 6.73 6.07 2.06
C LEU A 95 6.92 7.58 1.93
N ASN A 96 7.98 8.12 2.51
CA ASN A 96 8.21 9.58 2.50
C ASN A 96 9.48 9.93 1.75
N SER A 97 9.31 10.70 0.68
CA SER A 97 10.33 11.24 -0.22
C SER A 97 11.12 10.17 -0.97
N GLY A 98 11.90 10.62 -1.95
CA GLY A 98 12.74 9.77 -2.80
C GLY A 98 12.05 9.29 -4.07
N LYS A 99 12.76 8.44 -4.81
CA LYS A 99 12.20 7.63 -5.89
C LYS A 99 11.54 6.41 -5.27
N ILE A 100 10.21 6.46 -5.14
CA ILE A 100 9.41 5.42 -4.50
C ILE A 100 8.93 4.42 -5.56
N GLU A 101 9.31 3.16 -5.38
CA GLU A 101 8.82 2.04 -6.18
C GLU A 101 8.21 0.98 -5.25
N PHE A 102 6.93 0.67 -5.48
CA PHE A 102 6.15 -0.28 -4.70
C PHE A 102 5.62 -1.38 -5.63
N ASP A 103 6.39 -2.46 -5.77
CA ASP A 103 6.22 -3.44 -6.83
C ASP A 103 5.93 -4.87 -6.32
N HIS A 104 4.90 -5.54 -6.81
CA HIS A 104 4.54 -6.91 -6.40
C HIS A 104 4.27 -7.07 -4.89
N ASN A 105 3.51 -6.15 -4.28
CA ASN A 105 3.26 -6.20 -2.84
C ASN A 105 1.81 -6.53 -2.50
N ASN A 106 1.60 -7.14 -1.34
CA ASN A 106 0.29 -7.49 -0.83
C ASN A 106 0.06 -6.87 0.55
N LEU A 107 -0.87 -5.94 0.66
CA LEU A 107 -1.36 -5.38 1.92
C LEU A 107 -2.76 -5.90 2.16
N THR A 108 -2.90 -6.86 3.07
CA THR A 108 -4.20 -7.48 3.33
C THR A 108 -4.55 -7.57 4.79
N ASN A 109 -5.84 -7.46 5.12
CA ASN A 109 -6.30 -7.69 6.49
C ASN A 109 -5.70 -6.71 7.52
N ASN A 110 -5.24 -5.54 7.10
CA ASN A 110 -4.63 -4.56 8.01
C ASN A 110 -5.67 -3.59 8.57
N TYR A 111 -5.34 -2.96 9.69
CA TYR A 111 -6.12 -1.86 10.26
C TYR A 111 -5.27 -0.60 10.46
N ALA A 112 -5.84 0.59 10.28
CA ALA A 112 -5.23 1.84 10.75
C ALA A 112 -6.31 2.88 11.07
N ASP A 113 -5.99 3.85 11.92
CA ASP A 113 -6.87 4.99 12.16
C ASP A 113 -6.91 5.92 10.95
N TYR A 114 -5.76 6.16 10.31
CA TYR A 114 -5.67 7.06 9.17
C TYR A 114 -5.65 6.32 7.83
N TYR A 115 -4.53 5.71 7.45
CA TYR A 115 -4.28 5.15 6.11
C TYR A 115 -4.10 3.63 6.16
N SER A 116 -5.18 2.85 6.08
CA SER A 116 -5.12 1.40 6.32
C SER A 116 -4.22 0.61 5.37
N ALA A 117 -3.79 1.19 4.25
CA ALA A 117 -2.78 0.65 3.35
C ALA A 117 -1.53 1.53 3.23
N LEU A 118 -1.59 2.62 2.47
CA LEU A 118 -0.41 3.41 2.07
C LEU A 118 -0.54 4.88 2.44
N TRP A 119 0.54 5.43 2.99
CA TRP A 119 0.78 6.86 3.02
C TRP A 119 1.99 7.20 2.17
N MET A 120 1.85 8.15 1.26
CA MET A 120 2.91 8.57 0.36
C MET A 120 3.10 10.08 0.42
N GLY A 121 4.23 10.55 0.90
CA GLY A 121 4.51 11.99 0.95
C GLY A 121 5.91 12.34 0.55
N GLY A 122 6.23 13.64 0.53
CA GLY A 122 7.61 14.07 0.38
C GLY A 122 7.83 15.39 -0.34
N ALA A 123 9.11 15.67 -0.62
CA ALA A 123 9.53 16.88 -1.33
C ALA A 123 9.03 16.89 -2.79
N SER A 124 8.89 18.10 -3.35
CA SER A 124 8.22 18.45 -4.62
C SER A 124 8.69 17.77 -5.91
N LEU A 125 9.72 16.92 -5.85
CA LEU A 125 10.24 16.14 -6.98
C LEU A 125 10.05 14.62 -6.84
N SER A 126 9.52 14.17 -5.70
CA SER A 126 9.29 12.75 -5.45
C SER A 126 8.08 12.28 -6.26
N ALA A 127 8.08 11.03 -6.71
CA ALA A 127 6.92 10.39 -7.29
C ALA A 127 6.90 8.93 -6.85
N ALA A 128 5.69 8.37 -6.73
CA ALA A 128 5.47 6.98 -6.37
C ALA A 128 4.95 6.18 -7.56
N ASN A 129 5.60 5.06 -7.85
CA ASN A 129 5.09 4.05 -8.76
C ASN A 129 4.65 2.84 -7.94
N ILE A 130 3.40 2.43 -8.12
CA ILE A 130 2.77 1.28 -7.48
C ILE A 130 2.38 0.32 -8.58
N ASP A 131 3.00 -0.86 -8.63
CA ASP A 131 2.74 -1.84 -9.68
C ASP A 131 2.52 -3.23 -9.10
N PHE A 132 1.72 -4.03 -9.81
CA PHE A 132 1.40 -5.43 -9.47
C PHE A 132 1.04 -5.63 -7.99
N SER A 133 0.34 -4.69 -7.37
CA SER A 133 0.11 -4.70 -5.92
C SER A 133 -1.37 -4.94 -5.55
N SER A 134 -1.61 -5.58 -4.42
CA SER A 134 -2.96 -5.85 -3.89
C SER A 134 -3.20 -5.19 -2.54
N PHE A 135 -4.36 -4.53 -2.44
CA PHE A 135 -4.90 -3.91 -1.24
C PHE A 135 -6.26 -4.56 -0.97
N ASP A 136 -6.28 -5.62 -0.15
CA ASP A 136 -7.49 -6.43 0.08
C ASP A 136 -7.89 -6.51 1.55
N LYS A 137 -9.15 -6.20 1.88
CA LYS A 137 -9.69 -6.33 3.25
C LYS A 137 -8.93 -5.50 4.29
N ASN A 138 -8.50 -4.30 3.93
CA ASN A 138 -7.96 -3.36 4.89
C ASN A 138 -9.08 -2.50 5.46
N ASP A 139 -9.09 -2.34 6.77
CA ASP A 139 -10.08 -1.56 7.51
C ASP A 139 -9.42 -0.27 8.02
N GLY A 140 -9.96 0.88 7.66
CA GLY A 140 -9.49 2.19 8.13
C GLY A 140 -10.57 2.93 8.91
N ASN A 141 -10.20 3.78 9.87
CA ASN A 141 -11.19 4.79 10.30
C ASN A 141 -11.34 5.82 9.18
N SER A 142 -10.25 6.41 8.68
CA SER A 142 -10.32 7.56 7.76
C SER A 142 -10.16 7.24 6.27
N MET A 143 -9.08 6.56 5.87
CA MET A 143 -8.66 6.42 4.48
C MET A 143 -7.96 5.07 4.24
N LEU A 144 -7.91 4.65 2.99
CA LEU A 144 -7.10 3.50 2.55
C LEU A 144 -5.71 3.98 2.14
N CYS A 145 -5.67 4.99 1.25
CA CYS A 145 -4.46 5.54 0.68
C CYS A 145 -4.50 7.07 0.64
N ASP A 146 -3.38 7.71 0.94
CA ASP A 146 -3.16 9.15 0.80
C ASP A 146 -1.85 9.43 0.08
N THR A 147 -1.86 10.42 -0.81
CA THR A 147 -0.65 10.95 -1.40
C THR A 147 -0.57 12.48 -1.43
N SER A 148 0.60 12.99 -1.04
CA SER A 148 1.01 14.39 -1.21
C SER A 148 2.12 14.56 -2.26
N ILE A 149 2.33 13.55 -3.11
CA ILE A 149 3.25 13.54 -4.25
C ILE A 149 2.54 12.88 -5.45
N PRO A 150 3.01 13.02 -6.70
CA PRO A 150 2.41 12.31 -7.81
C PRO A 150 2.53 10.80 -7.64
N ALA A 151 1.43 10.07 -7.84
CA ALA A 151 1.37 8.61 -7.64
C ALA A 151 0.74 7.89 -8.84
N LYS A 152 1.33 6.76 -9.24
CA LYS A 152 0.86 5.95 -10.37
C LYS A 152 0.60 4.53 -9.94
N PHE A 153 -0.66 4.12 -9.93
CA PHE A 153 -1.09 2.75 -9.72
C PHE A 153 -1.24 2.04 -11.07
N LYS A 154 -0.59 0.89 -11.19
CA LYS A 154 -0.61 0.03 -12.37
C LYS A 154 -0.87 -1.41 -11.98
N ASN A 155 -1.60 -2.13 -12.83
CA ASN A 155 -1.83 -3.58 -12.70
C ASN A 155 -2.20 -4.00 -11.27
N SER A 156 -3.00 -3.20 -10.56
CA SER A 156 -3.20 -3.35 -9.12
C SER A 156 -4.64 -3.71 -8.76
N LEU A 157 -4.80 -4.39 -7.63
CA LEU A 157 -6.09 -4.81 -7.08
C LEU A 157 -6.41 -4.02 -5.82
N ILE A 158 -7.58 -3.38 -5.77
CA ILE A 158 -8.06 -2.64 -4.60
C ILE A 158 -9.47 -3.15 -4.27
N THR A 159 -9.57 -4.07 -3.32
CA THR A 159 -10.83 -4.78 -3.08
C THR A 159 -11.20 -4.97 -1.62
N ASN A 160 -12.51 -5.02 -1.36
CA ASN A 160 -13.05 -5.40 -0.05
C ASN A 160 -12.52 -4.56 1.12
N ASN A 161 -12.03 -3.34 0.86
CA ASN A 161 -11.56 -2.45 1.92
C ASN A 161 -12.73 -1.71 2.54
N LYS A 162 -12.61 -1.31 3.81
CA LYS A 162 -13.67 -0.64 4.55
C LYS A 162 -13.17 0.60 5.27
N ILE A 163 -13.90 1.71 5.16
CA ILE A 163 -13.67 2.95 5.92
C ILE A 163 -14.88 3.22 6.82
N ILE A 164 -14.62 3.58 8.07
CA ILE A 164 -15.66 3.68 9.12
C ILE A 164 -16.09 5.13 9.38
N GLU A 165 -15.15 6.06 9.46
CA GLU A 165 -15.37 7.47 9.84
C GLU A 165 -14.64 8.42 8.88
N PRO A 166 -15.35 9.11 7.97
CA PRO A 166 -14.70 9.99 7.01
C PRO A 166 -13.90 11.09 7.72
N PHE A 167 -12.70 11.34 7.22
CA PHE A 167 -11.83 12.41 7.70
C PHE A 167 -12.25 13.76 7.12
N VAL A 168 -11.52 14.82 7.48
CA VAL A 168 -11.75 16.18 7.00
C VAL A 168 -11.73 16.29 5.47
N TYR A 169 -10.96 15.41 4.82
CA TYR A 169 -10.89 15.34 3.38
C TYR A 169 -11.70 14.16 2.84
N SER A 170 -12.44 14.43 1.78
CA SER A 170 -13.41 13.48 1.24
C SER A 170 -12.71 12.48 0.33
N GLY A 171 -12.73 11.19 0.67
CA GLY A 171 -12.32 10.07 -0.20
C GLY A 171 -11.62 8.92 0.53
N MET A 172 -11.94 7.67 0.17
CA MET A 172 -11.17 6.50 0.62
C MET A 172 -9.72 6.52 0.07
N ILE A 173 -9.55 6.99 -1.16
CA ILE A 173 -8.25 7.18 -1.80
C ILE A 173 -8.12 8.65 -2.19
N ILE A 174 -7.17 9.35 -1.58
CA ILE A 174 -7.02 10.81 -1.73
C ILE A 174 -5.70 11.21 -2.38
N VAL A 175 -5.75 12.32 -3.12
CA VAL A 175 -4.59 13.09 -3.55
C VAL A 175 -4.67 14.52 -3.01
N GLU A 176 -3.53 15.03 -2.55
CA GLU A 176 -3.40 16.34 -1.94
C GLU A 176 -2.21 17.13 -2.48
N LEU A 177 -2.19 18.43 -2.17
CA LEU A 177 -1.06 19.35 -2.39
C LEU A 177 -0.68 19.61 -3.85
N LYS A 178 -1.68 19.72 -4.73
CA LYS A 178 -1.56 20.05 -6.16
C LYS A 178 -0.89 18.93 -6.97
N ASN A 179 -1.27 17.69 -6.70
CA ASN A 179 -0.68 16.49 -7.30
C ASN A 179 -1.65 15.72 -8.20
N GLU A 180 -1.08 14.76 -8.93
CA GLU A 180 -1.83 13.85 -9.78
C GLU A 180 -1.70 12.41 -9.29
N MET A 181 -2.83 11.71 -9.20
CA MET A 181 -2.88 10.26 -8.99
C MET A 181 -3.49 9.59 -10.22
N THR A 182 -2.78 8.62 -10.80
CA THR A 182 -3.25 7.88 -11.99
C THR A 182 -3.46 6.40 -11.69
N PHE A 183 -4.51 5.82 -12.27
CA PHE A 183 -4.79 4.38 -12.24
C PHE A 183 -4.85 3.83 -13.66
N ASP A 184 -4.06 2.79 -13.94
CA ASP A 184 -4.01 2.14 -15.25
C ASP A 184 -4.00 0.61 -15.08
N ASN A 185 -4.89 -0.10 -15.78
CA ASN A 185 -5.06 -1.55 -15.62
C ASN A 185 -5.33 -1.99 -14.17
N CYS A 186 -6.12 -1.22 -13.42
CA CYS A 186 -6.48 -1.54 -12.04
C CYS A 186 -7.87 -2.16 -11.93
N HIS A 187 -8.05 -3.09 -11.00
CA HIS A 187 -9.36 -3.61 -10.60
C HIS A 187 -9.74 -3.09 -9.21
N ILE A 188 -10.85 -2.36 -9.13
CA ILE A 188 -11.28 -1.68 -7.92
C ILE A 188 -12.72 -2.06 -7.64
N SER A 189 -12.97 -2.89 -6.63
CA SER A 189 -14.33 -3.39 -6.40
C SER A 189 -14.65 -3.72 -4.96
N SER A 190 -15.95 -3.67 -4.63
CA SER A 190 -16.45 -4.10 -3.32
C SER A 190 -15.83 -3.36 -2.14
N ASN A 191 -15.39 -2.11 -2.35
CA ASN A 191 -14.89 -1.27 -1.27
C ASN A 191 -16.07 -0.56 -0.60
N ASP A 192 -16.11 -0.60 0.72
CA ASP A 192 -17.09 0.10 1.56
C ASP A 192 -16.46 1.41 2.06
N GLN A 193 -16.64 2.48 1.31
CA GLN A 193 -16.12 3.80 1.67
C GLN A 193 -16.97 4.55 2.72
N GLY A 194 -17.93 3.87 3.35
CA GLY A 194 -18.85 4.48 4.30
C GLY A 194 -19.68 5.59 3.65
N TYR A 195 -19.76 6.74 4.32
CA TYR A 195 -20.50 7.91 3.82
C TYR A 195 -19.74 8.73 2.77
N ASP A 196 -18.49 8.38 2.48
CA ASP A 196 -17.62 9.15 1.60
C ASP A 196 -17.69 8.68 0.12
N SER A 197 -16.77 9.18 -0.67
CA SER A 197 -16.46 8.80 -2.03
C SER A 197 -15.30 7.81 -2.10
N LEU A 198 -15.22 7.02 -3.17
CA LEU A 198 -14.07 6.15 -3.39
C LEU A 198 -12.79 6.98 -3.62
N PHE A 199 -12.90 8.08 -4.36
CA PHE A 199 -11.79 8.96 -4.74
C PHE A 199 -11.99 10.41 -4.28
N GLY A 200 -10.91 11.01 -3.82
CA GLY A 200 -10.89 12.33 -3.18
C GLY A 200 -9.82 13.29 -3.68
N THR A 201 -10.12 14.59 -3.70
CA THR A 201 -9.12 15.66 -3.89
C THR A 201 -9.26 16.76 -2.84
N SER A 202 -8.15 17.32 -2.37
CA SER A 202 -8.16 18.39 -1.34
C SER A 202 -8.06 19.81 -1.90
N SER A 203 -7.70 19.99 -3.17
CA SER A 203 -7.63 21.31 -3.82
C SER A 203 -8.00 21.28 -5.30
N GLN A 204 -8.40 22.43 -5.84
CA GLN A 204 -8.70 22.60 -7.27
C GLN A 204 -7.57 22.25 -8.25
N PHE A 205 -6.33 22.12 -7.76
CA PHE A 205 -5.16 21.79 -8.59
C PHE A 205 -4.85 20.30 -8.61
N ASP A 206 -5.48 19.52 -7.73
CA ASP A 206 -5.31 18.09 -7.68
C ASP A 206 -6.06 17.41 -8.84
N SER A 207 -5.59 16.22 -9.22
CA SER A 207 -6.28 15.43 -10.24
C SER A 207 -6.17 13.94 -10.03
N ILE A 208 -7.27 13.24 -10.30
CA ILE A 208 -7.33 11.78 -10.38
C ILE A 208 -7.72 11.38 -11.80
N VAL A 209 -6.89 10.53 -12.41
CA VAL A 209 -7.10 10.02 -13.77
C VAL A 209 -7.14 8.50 -13.75
N ILE A 210 -8.23 7.93 -14.25
CA ILE A 210 -8.44 6.49 -14.28
C ILE A 210 -8.64 6.05 -15.74
N ALA A 211 -7.68 5.29 -16.23
CA ALA A 211 -7.66 4.73 -17.58
C ALA A 211 -7.56 3.20 -17.52
N ASN A 212 -8.06 2.52 -18.55
CA ASN A 212 -7.95 1.07 -18.72
C ASN A 212 -8.24 0.29 -17.44
N SER A 213 -9.20 0.71 -16.62
CA SER A 213 -9.42 0.15 -15.27
C SER A 213 -10.90 -0.18 -15.09
N TYR A 214 -11.16 -1.12 -14.19
CA TYR A 214 -12.50 -1.58 -13.88
C TYR A 214 -12.88 -1.20 -12.46
N ILE A 215 -14.00 -0.49 -12.32
CA ILE A 215 -14.56 -0.08 -11.03
C ILE A 215 -15.95 -0.67 -10.87
N LEU A 216 -16.21 -1.38 -9.78
CA LEU A 216 -17.50 -1.99 -9.47
C LEU A 216 -17.95 -1.68 -8.05
N ASN A 217 -19.24 -1.35 -7.90
CA ASN A 217 -19.93 -1.18 -6.62
C ASN A 217 -19.33 -0.07 -5.73
N THR A 218 -19.59 1.18 -6.09
CA THR A 218 -19.32 2.33 -5.20
C THR A 218 -20.56 3.19 -5.13
N SER A 219 -21.06 3.50 -3.93
CA SER A 219 -22.20 4.41 -3.75
C SER A 219 -21.91 5.83 -4.23
N THR A 220 -20.67 6.31 -3.99
CA THR A 220 -20.18 7.61 -4.47
C THR A 220 -18.78 7.42 -5.03
N LEU A 221 -18.57 7.76 -6.30
CA LEU A 221 -17.29 7.50 -6.95
C LEU A 221 -16.22 8.56 -6.61
N TYR A 222 -16.59 9.84 -6.62
CA TYR A 222 -15.65 10.95 -6.51
C TYR A 222 -16.21 12.10 -5.69
N SER A 223 -15.34 12.80 -4.96
CA SER A 223 -15.61 14.11 -4.36
C SER A 223 -14.33 14.97 -4.28
N GLY A 224 -14.49 16.27 -4.05
CA GLY A 224 -13.39 17.23 -3.92
C GLY A 224 -13.38 18.31 -5.01
N GLU A 225 -12.52 19.31 -4.82
CA GLU A 225 -12.44 20.52 -5.67
C GLU A 225 -11.66 20.31 -6.97
N GLY A 226 -10.84 19.27 -7.02
CA GLY A 226 -9.93 18.96 -8.12
C GLY A 226 -10.62 18.36 -9.33
N ARG A 227 -9.79 17.81 -10.23
CA ARG A 227 -10.25 17.19 -11.48
C ARG A 227 -10.36 15.68 -11.34
N PHE A 228 -11.42 15.10 -11.88
CA PHE A 228 -11.61 13.66 -11.94
C PHE A 228 -11.92 13.23 -13.38
N SER A 229 -11.19 12.23 -13.87
CA SER A 229 -11.44 11.63 -15.18
C SER A 229 -11.47 10.12 -15.05
N TYR A 230 -12.57 9.51 -15.53
CA TYR A 230 -12.73 8.07 -15.54
C TYR A 230 -13.27 7.60 -16.88
N LYS A 231 -12.56 6.65 -17.49
CA LYS A 231 -13.02 5.92 -18.67
C LYS A 231 -13.13 4.44 -18.32
N ASN A 232 -14.37 3.99 -18.08
CA ASN A 232 -14.63 2.58 -17.81
C ASN A 232 -14.25 1.74 -19.02
N THR A 233 -13.49 0.67 -18.78
CA THR A 233 -13.10 -0.29 -19.80
C THR A 233 -13.09 -1.68 -19.20
N THR A 234 -13.38 -2.64 -20.07
CA THR A 234 -13.27 -4.05 -19.76
C THR A 234 -11.79 -4.41 -19.71
N ILE A 235 -11.32 -4.94 -18.57
CA ILE A 235 -9.90 -5.30 -18.38
C ILE A 235 -9.74 -6.80 -18.12
N ASN A 236 -8.61 -7.35 -18.54
CA ASN A 236 -8.13 -8.65 -18.08
C ASN A 236 -6.95 -8.39 -17.15
N LEU A 237 -7.16 -8.57 -15.85
CA LEU A 237 -6.09 -8.41 -14.87
C LEU A 237 -5.56 -9.80 -14.49
N VAL A 238 -4.27 -10.01 -14.74
CA VAL A 238 -3.52 -11.17 -14.26
C VAL A 238 -2.51 -10.66 -13.25
N LEU A 239 -2.75 -10.95 -11.98
CA LEU A 239 -1.82 -10.64 -10.90
C LEU A 239 -1.08 -11.92 -10.49
N SER A 240 0.24 -11.91 -10.60
CA SER A 240 1.12 -12.94 -10.03
C SER A 240 1.95 -12.31 -8.93
N LEU A 241 1.57 -12.53 -7.67
CA LEU A 241 2.29 -11.97 -6.53
C LEU A 241 3.32 -12.99 -6.04
N ASP A 242 4.62 -12.79 -6.22
CA ASP A 242 5.61 -13.74 -5.68
C ASP A 242 5.72 -13.59 -4.14
N PRO A 243 5.38 -14.62 -3.34
CA PRO A 243 5.29 -14.46 -1.90
C PRO A 243 6.66 -14.54 -1.22
N ALA A 244 6.77 -13.84 -0.08
CA ALA A 244 7.72 -14.20 0.95
C ALA A 244 7.19 -15.41 1.75
N LYS A 245 8.06 -16.39 2.06
CA LYS A 245 7.76 -17.77 2.50
C LYS A 245 6.63 -17.98 3.54
N LEU A 246 6.31 -16.99 4.38
CA LEU A 246 5.33 -17.12 5.48
C LEU A 246 3.97 -16.47 5.19
N CYS A 247 3.87 -15.65 4.15
CA CYS A 247 2.65 -14.95 3.80
C CYS A 247 2.01 -15.64 2.59
N SER A 248 0.90 -16.36 2.78
CA SER A 248 0.15 -16.97 1.67
C SER A 248 -0.54 -15.90 0.83
N TYR A 249 -0.64 -16.11 -0.49
CA TYR A 249 -1.45 -15.26 -1.37
C TYR A 249 -2.31 -16.08 -2.33
N GLU A 250 -3.29 -15.42 -2.96
CA GLU A 250 -4.14 -15.97 -4.02
C GLU A 250 -3.75 -15.37 -5.38
N VAL A 251 -3.60 -16.20 -6.41
CA VAL A 251 -3.51 -15.71 -7.80
C VAL A 251 -4.91 -15.26 -8.21
N VAL A 252 -5.07 -13.97 -8.47
CA VAL A 252 -6.35 -13.40 -8.89
C VAL A 252 -6.30 -13.17 -10.40
N ILE A 253 -7.05 -13.99 -11.13
CA ILE A 253 -7.34 -13.77 -12.55
C ILE A 253 -8.73 -13.17 -12.63
N ILE A 254 -8.81 -11.93 -13.13
CA ILE A 254 -10.09 -11.26 -13.30
C ILE A 254 -10.39 -11.18 -14.79
N ASN A 255 -11.35 -12.01 -15.22
CA ASN A 255 -11.92 -11.97 -16.56
C ASN A 255 -13.32 -11.32 -16.52
N PRO A 256 -13.63 -10.42 -17.44
CA PRO A 256 -14.97 -9.86 -17.57
C PRO A 256 -15.96 -10.95 -17.98
N GLY A 257 -16.97 -11.19 -17.14
CA GLY A 257 -18.01 -12.20 -17.36
C GLY A 257 -17.86 -13.48 -16.53
N SER A 258 -16.74 -13.68 -15.84
CA SER A 258 -16.63 -14.71 -14.80
C SER A 258 -15.56 -14.34 -13.78
N MET A 259 -15.97 -13.90 -12.60
CA MET A 259 -15.05 -13.77 -11.47
C MET A 259 -14.73 -15.19 -10.99
N LYS A 260 -13.55 -15.71 -11.35
CA LYS A 260 -13.04 -16.99 -10.82
C LYS A 260 -11.75 -16.70 -10.06
N SER A 261 -11.84 -16.63 -8.73
CA SER A 261 -10.63 -16.67 -7.92
C SER A 261 -10.08 -18.09 -7.89
N PHE A 262 -8.80 -18.25 -8.21
CA PHE A 262 -8.13 -19.54 -8.08
C PHE A 262 -7.34 -19.55 -6.77
N LYS A 263 -7.85 -20.29 -5.78
CA LYS A 263 -7.09 -20.59 -4.56
C LYS A 263 -5.99 -21.59 -4.87
N SER A 264 -4.82 -21.08 -5.25
CA SER A 264 -3.61 -21.88 -5.33
C SER A 264 -2.96 -21.94 -3.94
N LYS A 265 -3.16 -23.03 -3.20
CA LYS A 265 -2.19 -23.43 -2.17
C LYS A 265 -1.00 -24.06 -2.89
N MET A 266 -0.09 -23.23 -3.42
CA MET A 266 1.19 -23.76 -3.91
C MET A 266 2.07 -24.11 -2.71
N PHE A 267 2.06 -25.40 -2.34
CA PHE A 267 3.15 -25.99 -1.59
C PHE A 267 4.36 -26.09 -2.50
N PHE A 268 5.33 -25.19 -2.34
CA PHE A 268 6.66 -25.44 -2.87
C PHE A 268 7.38 -26.44 -1.94
N SER A 269 7.31 -27.72 -2.30
CA SER A 269 8.29 -28.72 -1.89
C SER A 269 9.62 -28.34 -2.56
N MET A 270 10.55 -27.76 -1.81
CA MET A 270 11.95 -27.69 -2.25
C MET A 270 12.55 -29.11 -2.18
N THR A 271 12.49 -29.86 -3.27
CA THR A 271 13.50 -30.88 -3.52
C THR A 271 14.72 -30.18 -4.12
N GLU A 272 15.71 -29.90 -3.28
CA GLU A 272 17.05 -29.57 -3.72
C GLU A 272 17.57 -30.73 -4.57
N THR A 273 17.69 -30.50 -5.88
CA THR A 273 18.52 -31.35 -6.73
C THR A 273 19.84 -30.61 -6.90
N PHE A 274 20.81 -30.93 -6.04
CA PHE A 274 22.20 -30.57 -6.31
C PHE A 274 22.65 -31.37 -7.54
N LEU A 275 22.85 -30.67 -8.66
CA LEU A 275 23.65 -31.20 -9.76
C LEU A 275 25.10 -30.75 -9.53
N ASN A 276 25.93 -31.72 -9.14
CA ASN A 276 27.32 -31.85 -9.58
C ASN A 276 27.41 -33.17 -10.34
#